data_AF-A0A023DCR7-F1
#
_entry.id   AF-A0A023DCR7-F1
#
_cell.length_a   1.000
_cell.length_b   1.000
_cell.length_c   1.000
_cell.angle_alpha   90.00
_cell.angle_beta   90.00
_cell.angle_gamma   90.00
#
_symmetry.space_group_name_H-M   'P 1'
#
loop_
_entity.id
_entity.type
_entity.pdbx_description
1 polymer ?
#
loop_
_entity_poly.entity_id
_entity_poly.type
_entity_poly.pdbx_seq_one_letter_code
_entity_poly.pdbx_strand_id
1 'polypeptide(L)' 'MAKRDSLIKAFKEEVKRTNPMTFPICVDSFTNLWQYEFGSLEDLPPEVEKLIAHRAIELGLMDEDRF' A
#
# COMPACT_ATOMS: atom_id res chain seq x y z
N MET A 1 -5.28 -12.30 16.18
CA MET A 1 -5.17 -11.72 14.82
C MET A 1 -3.69 -11.72 14.48
N ALA A 2 -3.27 -12.26 13.34
CA ALA A 2 -1.86 -12.30 13.00
C ALA A 2 -1.36 -10.86 12.77
N LYS A 3 -0.14 -10.54 13.21
CA LYS A 3 0.46 -9.18 13.09
C LYS A 3 0.40 -8.65 11.65
N ARG A 4 0.58 -9.56 10.67
CA ARG A 4 0.44 -9.32 9.24
C ARG A 4 -0.97 -8.80 8.87
N ASP A 5 -2.02 -9.50 9.28
CA ASP A 5 -3.40 -9.12 8.94
C ASP A 5 -3.77 -7.75 9.53
N SER A 6 -3.32 -7.48 10.76
CA SER A 6 -3.53 -6.19 11.41
C SER A 6 -2.85 -5.04 10.64
N LEU A 7 -1.61 -5.25 10.20
CA LEU A 7 -0.87 -4.25 9.42
C LEU A 7 -1.54 -3.98 8.07
N ILE A 8 -1.94 -5.03 7.36
CA ILE A 8 -2.66 -4.92 6.08
C ILE A 8 -3.99 -4.18 6.27
N LYS A 9 -4.74 -4.51 7.31
CA LYS A 9 -6.02 -3.86 7.60
C LYS A 9 -5.82 -2.36 7.86
N ALA A 10 -4.85 -1.98 8.69
CA ALA A 10 -4.53 -0.58 8.95
C ALA A 10 -4.17 0.17 7.67
N PHE A 11 -3.28 -0.41 6.85
CA PHE A 11 -2.91 0.17 5.56
C PHE A 11 -4.10 0.37 4.63
N LYS A 12 -4.97 -0.65 4.48
CA LYS A 12 -6.18 -0.57 3.65
C LYS A 12 -7.13 0.56 4.07
N GLU A 13 -7.19 0.87 5.36
CA GLU A 13 -8.02 1.96 5.89
C GLU A 13 -7.38 3.33 5.67
N GLU A 14 -6.05 3.41 5.79
CA GLU A 14 -5.29 4.66 5.66
C GLU A 14 -5.15 5.09 4.20
N VAL A 15 -4.75 4.18 3.30
CA VAL A 15 -4.47 4.49 1.90
C VAL A 15 -5.68 5.06 1.16
N LYS A 16 -6.90 4.65 1.54
CA LYS A 16 -8.16 5.17 0.97
C LYS A 16 -8.41 6.65 1.31
N ARG A 17 -7.80 7.17 2.37
CA ARG A 17 -7.96 8.56 2.83
C ARG A 17 -6.87 9.49 2.32
N THR A 18 -5.88 8.95 1.61
CA THR A 18 -4.77 9.73 1.07
C THR A 18 -5.19 10.60 -0.10
N ASN A 19 -4.40 11.62 -0.37
CA ASN A 19 -4.49 12.48 -1.56
C ASN A 19 -3.15 12.38 -2.32
N PRO A 20 -2.98 13.04 -3.49
CA PRO A 20 -1.77 12.89 -4.28
C PRO A 20 -0.48 13.21 -3.52
N MET A 21 -0.53 14.11 -2.53
CA MET A 21 0.64 14.49 -1.72
C MET A 21 0.92 13.49 -0.60
N THR A 22 -0.11 12.92 0.03
CA THR A 22 0.05 12.02 1.19
C THR A 22 0.13 10.54 0.82
N PHE A 23 -0.27 10.18 -0.40
CA PHE A 23 -0.26 8.80 -0.87
C PHE A 23 1.15 8.18 -0.89
N PRO A 24 2.18 8.81 -1.47
CA PRO A 24 3.53 8.24 -1.47
C PRO A 24 4.06 8.00 -0.04
N ILE A 25 3.80 8.94 0.87
CA ILE A 25 4.22 8.85 2.28
C ILE A 25 3.55 7.67 2.98
N CYS A 26 2.25 7.45 2.72
CA CYS A 26 1.51 6.32 3.29
C CYS A 26 2.06 4.98 2.79
N VAL A 27 2.34 4.87 1.49
CA VAL A 27 2.93 3.67 0.89
C VAL A 27 4.32 3.39 1.45
N ASP A 28 5.20 4.41 1.49
CA ASP A 28 6.56 4.29 2.02
C ASP A 28 6.57 3.84 3.50
N SER A 29 5.71 4.47 4.32
CA SER A 29 5.55 4.11 5.73
C SER A 29 5.16 2.63 5.89
N PHE A 30 4.18 2.18 5.11
CA PHE A 30 3.75 0.79 5.12
C PHE A 30 4.85 -0.16 4.64
N THR A 31 5.54 0.13 3.53
CA THR A 31 6.59 -0.75 3.01
C THR A 31 7.79 -0.83 3.95
N ASN A 32 8.15 0.27 4.61
CA ASN A 32 9.22 0.30 5.60
C ASN A 32 8.85 -0.56 6.83
N LEU A 33 7.64 -0.40 7.34
CA LEU A 33 7.17 -1.20 8.48
C LEU A 33 7.05 -2.68 8.11
N TRP A 34 6.57 -2.99 6.90
CA TRP A 34 6.49 -4.36 6.41
C TRP A 34 7.88 -5.00 6.31
N GLN A 35 8.85 -4.34 5.67
CA GLN A 35 10.21 -4.86 5.56
C GLN A 35 10.88 -5.02 6.92
N TYR A 36 10.66 -4.09 7.85
CA TYR A 36 11.18 -4.21 9.22
C TYR A 36 10.64 -5.46 9.94
N GLU A 37 9.36 -5.76 9.77
CA GLU A 37 8.69 -6.85 10.48
C GLU A 37 8.84 -8.21 9.79
N PHE A 38 8.95 -8.26 8.47
CA PHE A 38 8.89 -9.49 7.67
C PHE A 38 10.11 -9.71 6.76
N GLY A 39 11.02 -8.76 6.67
CA GLY A 39 12.32 -8.91 5.99
C GLY A 39 12.30 -8.75 4.47
N SER A 40 11.15 -8.87 3.80
CA SER A 40 11.04 -8.64 2.35
C SER A 40 9.66 -8.15 1.93
N LEU A 41 9.57 -7.55 0.74
CA LEU A 41 8.31 -7.24 0.07
C LEU A 41 7.83 -8.37 -0.86
N GLU A 42 8.58 -9.47 -1.01
CA GLU A 42 8.19 -10.57 -1.93
C GLU A 42 6.93 -11.30 -1.45
N ASP A 43 6.71 -11.32 -0.14
CA ASP A 43 5.53 -11.94 0.49
C ASP A 43 4.32 -10.99 0.60
N LEU A 44 4.34 -9.85 -0.11
CA LEU A 44 3.21 -8.94 -0.08
C LEU A 44 1.99 -9.60 -0.73
N PRO A 45 0.81 -9.54 -0.09
CA PRO A 45 -0.40 -10.06 -0.73
C PRO A 45 -0.72 -9.26 -2.00
N PRO A 46 -1.03 -9.93 -3.13
CA PRO A 46 -1.35 -9.24 -4.39
C PRO A 46 -2.50 -8.24 -4.30
N GLU A 47 -3.40 -8.42 -3.34
CA GLU A 47 -4.49 -7.48 -3.04
C GLU A 47 -4.00 -6.11 -2.54
N VAL A 48 -2.85 -6.05 -1.86
CA VAL A 48 -2.24 -4.80 -1.39
C VAL A 48 -1.60 -4.06 -2.55
N GLU A 49 -0.88 -4.78 -3.42
CA GLU A 49 -0.31 -4.21 -4.65
C GLU A 49 -1.40 -3.62 -5.56
N LYS A 50 -2.49 -4.38 -5.79
CA LYS A 50 -3.65 -3.91 -6.55
C LYS A 50 -4.30 -2.67 -5.94
N LEU A 51 -4.37 -2.60 -4.61
CA LEU A 51 -4.91 -1.43 -3.92
C LEU A 51 -4.03 -0.19 -4.11
N ILE A 52 -2.71 -0.34 -4.01
CA ILE A 52 -1.74 0.73 -4.26
C ILE A 52 -1.88 1.22 -5.70
N ALA A 53 -1.86 0.30 -6.66
CA ALA A 53 -2.03 0.56 -8.09
C ALA A 53 -3.32 1.35 -8.38
N HIS A 54 -4.45 0.83 -7.94
CA HIS A 54 -5.76 1.44 -8.17
C HIS A 54 -5.82 2.84 -7.56
N ARG A 55 -5.34 3.00 -6.32
CA ARG A 55 -5.35 4.31 -5.67
C ARG A 55 -4.41 5.31 -6.36
N ALA A 56 -3.27 4.86 -6.87
CA ALA A 56 -2.38 5.71 -7.66
C ALA A 56 -3.06 6.20 -8.95
N ILE A 57 -3.80 5.34 -9.65
CA ILE A 57 -4.58 5.71 -10.85
C ILE A 57 -5.68 6.71 -10.49
N GLU A 58 -6.48 6.45 -9.45
CA GLU A 58 -7.53 7.37 -8.98
C GLU A 58 -7.00 8.77 -8.62
N LEU A 59 -5.77 8.84 -8.12
CA LEU A 59 -5.10 10.08 -7.74
C LEU A 59 -4.35 10.74 -8.91
N GLY A 60 -4.37 10.15 -10.11
CA GLY A 60 -3.65 10.65 -11.28
C GLY A 60 -2.11 10.56 -11.14
N LEU A 61 -1.62 9.64 -10.31
CA LEU A 61 -0.19 9.40 -10.07
C LEU A 61 0.39 8.29 -10.96
N MET A 62 -0.48 7.48 -11.57
CA MET A 62 -0.14 6.43 -12.51
C MET A 62 -1.19 6.36 -13.63
N ASP A 63 -0.76 6.00 -14.82
CA ASP A 63 -1.65 5.74 -15.95
C ASP A 63 -2.22 4.32 -15.86
N GLU A 64 -3.47 4.15 -16.33
CA GLU A 64 -4.19 2.87 -16.32
C GLU A 64 -3.54 1.82 -17.26
N ASP A 65 -2.77 2.27 -18.27
CA ASP A 65 -2.12 1.42 -19.29
C ASP A 65 -0.91 0.60 -18.80
N ARG A 66 -0.60 0.60 -17.49
CA ARG A 66 0.59 -0.05 -16.91
C ARG A 66 0.32 -1.35 -16.13
N PHE A 67 -0.86 -1.96 -16.26
CA PHE A 67 -1.22 -3.24 -15.59
C PHE A 67 -1.69 -4.32 -16.55
#